data_AF-A0A936MP26-F1
#
_entry.id   AF-A0A936MP26-F1
#
_cell.length_a   1.000
_cell.length_b   1.000
_cell.length_c   1.000
_cell.angle_alpha   90.00
_cell.angle_beta   90.00
_cell.angle_gamma   90.00
#
_symmetry.space_group_name_H-M   'P 1'
#
loop_
_entity.id
_entity.type
_entity.pdbx_description
1 polymer ?
#
loop_
_entity_poly.entity_id
_entity_poly.type
_entity_poly.pdbx_seq_one_letter_code
_entity_poly.pdbx_strand_id
1 'polypeptide(L)'
;MTPRQAAARKRSRALAVVVYYGLIGVICIAATAQITQQLFYQPKVAAPYASCHEGLSALVSAIERARHAAPGTDGEDPAIERFRTALKPEWTYFDSVADACRGSVKDEGALDAIERLRYAEEHAVRREAGDLAPLRRKVQAIVDTELTQRAAPSRVP
;
A
#
# COMPACT_ATOMS: atom_id res chain seq x y z
N MET A 1 61.57 13.54 -14.36
CA MET A 1 60.47 12.64 -14.73
C MET A 1 60.42 12.57 -16.25
N THR A 2 60.73 11.41 -16.83
CA THR A 2 60.82 11.28 -18.30
C THR A 2 59.42 11.32 -18.93
N PRO A 3 59.25 11.88 -20.15
CA PRO A 3 57.94 12.04 -20.81
C PRO A 3 57.18 10.71 -20.99
N ARG A 4 57.91 9.58 -21.01
CA ARG A 4 57.37 8.22 -21.10
C ARG A 4 56.56 7.81 -19.86
N GLN A 5 56.95 8.24 -18.65
CA GLN A 5 56.24 7.92 -17.40
C GLN A 5 54.91 8.71 -17.27
N ALA A 6 54.88 9.95 -17.77
CA ALA A 6 53.67 10.77 -17.79
C ALA A 6 52.60 10.22 -18.75
N ALA A 7 53.02 9.70 -19.91
CA ALA A 7 52.12 9.06 -20.88
C ALA A 7 51.54 7.73 -20.37
N ALA A 8 52.37 6.90 -19.71
CA ALA A 8 51.92 5.63 -19.11
C ALA A 8 50.87 5.85 -18.00
N ARG A 9 51.05 6.87 -17.16
CA ARG A 9 50.12 7.22 -16.07
C ARG A 9 48.77 7.77 -16.58
N LYS A 10 48.77 8.50 -17.70
CA LYS A 10 47.54 8.95 -18.36
C LYS A 10 46.76 7.78 -18.96
N ARG A 11 47.45 6.80 -19.57
CA ARG A 11 46.82 5.60 -20.13
C ARG A 11 46.24 4.68 -19.05
N SER A 12 46.92 4.48 -17.93
CA SER A 12 46.37 3.67 -16.83
C SER A 12 45.15 4.33 -16.18
N ARG A 13 45.14 5.66 -16.04
CA ARG A 13 43.97 6.38 -15.53
C ARG A 13 42.78 6.31 -16.48
N ALA A 14 43.02 6.45 -17.79
CA ALA A 14 41.95 6.30 -18.79
C ALA A 14 41.36 4.88 -18.78
N LEU A 15 42.21 3.85 -18.69
CA LEU A 15 41.76 2.46 -18.57
C LEU A 15 40.94 2.24 -17.29
N ALA A 16 41.41 2.75 -16.15
CA ALA A 16 40.68 2.64 -14.88
C ALA A 16 39.29 3.32 -14.95
N VAL A 17 39.19 4.47 -15.60
CA VAL A 17 37.92 5.19 -15.81
C VAL A 17 36.97 4.39 -16.70
N VAL A 18 37.46 3.84 -17.81
CA VAL A 18 36.64 3.02 -18.72
C VAL A 18 36.16 1.75 -18.02
N VAL A 19 37.03 1.08 -17.27
CA VAL A 19 36.66 -0.12 -16.51
C VAL A 19 35.64 0.23 -15.42
N TYR A 20 35.83 1.33 -14.69
CA TYR A 20 34.93 1.77 -13.63
C TYR A 20 33.52 2.08 -14.18
N TYR A 21 33.42 2.92 -15.21
CA TYR A 21 32.13 3.25 -15.82
C TYR A 21 31.50 2.07 -16.57
N GLY A 22 32.33 1.20 -17.17
CA GLY A 22 31.87 -0.04 -17.78
C GLY A 22 31.23 -0.97 -16.75
N LEU A 23 31.88 -1.15 -15.59
CA LEU A 23 31.35 -1.97 -14.50
C LEU A 23 30.04 -1.40 -13.95
N ILE A 24 29.96 -0.09 -13.74
CA ILE A 24 28.71 0.58 -13.32
C ILE A 24 27.62 0.37 -14.38
N GLY A 25 27.93 0.58 -15.65
CA GLY A 25 26.98 0.38 -16.74
C GLY A 25 26.43 -1.04 -16.78
N VAL A 26 27.30 -2.05 -16.66
CA VAL A 26 26.88 -3.47 -16.60
C VAL A 26 25.99 -3.74 -15.39
N ILE A 27 26.33 -3.22 -14.20
CA ILE A 27 25.51 -3.39 -13.00
C ILE A 27 24.13 -2.74 -13.18
N CYS A 28 24.08 -1.51 -13.70
CA CYS A 28 22.82 -0.82 -13.97
C CYS A 28 21.96 -1.60 -14.96
N ILE A 29 22.52 -2.05 -16.08
CA ILE A 29 21.78 -2.84 -17.09
C ILE A 29 21.28 -4.15 -16.49
N ALA A 30 22.12 -4.86 -15.74
CA ALA A 30 21.72 -6.11 -15.09
C ALA A 30 20.60 -5.90 -14.07
N ALA A 31 20.67 -4.84 -13.25
CA ALA A 31 19.64 -4.48 -12.30
C ALA A 31 18.31 -4.14 -13.01
N THR A 32 18.35 -3.33 -14.07
CA THR A 32 17.17 -3.02 -14.88
C THR A 32 16.56 -4.27 -15.50
N ALA A 33 17.38 -5.18 -16.04
CA ALA A 33 16.91 -6.43 -16.63
C ALA A 33 16.25 -7.34 -15.58
N GLN A 34 16.84 -7.46 -14.39
CA GLN A 34 16.27 -8.25 -13.29
C GLN A 34 14.92 -7.68 -12.82
N ILE A 35 14.83 -6.36 -12.62
CA ILE A 35 13.58 -5.70 -12.23
C ILE A 35 12.51 -5.91 -13.30
N THR A 36 12.88 -5.73 -14.58
CA THR A 36 11.97 -5.95 -15.71
C THR A 36 11.46 -7.39 -15.72
N GLN A 37 12.36 -8.38 -15.55
CA GLN A 37 11.93 -9.77 -15.50
C GLN A 37 11.02 -10.08 -14.32
N GLN A 38 11.28 -9.51 -13.14
CA GLN A 38 10.40 -9.70 -11.99
C GLN A 38 9.00 -9.11 -12.23
N LEU A 39 8.91 -7.95 -12.87
CA LEU A 39 7.60 -7.35 -13.16
C LEU A 39 6.80 -8.11 -14.22
N PHE A 40 7.46 -8.66 -15.24
CA PHE A 40 6.77 -9.29 -16.38
C PHE A 40 6.62 -10.81 -16.30
N TYR A 41 7.49 -11.51 -15.55
CA TYR A 41 7.56 -12.98 -15.57
C TYR A 41 7.35 -13.64 -14.20
N GLN A 42 7.03 -12.89 -13.13
CA GLN A 42 6.59 -13.50 -11.88
C GLN A 42 5.25 -14.23 -12.12
N PRO A 43 5.15 -15.54 -11.82
CA PRO A 43 3.90 -16.27 -11.96
C PRO A 43 2.86 -15.66 -11.03
N LYS A 44 1.77 -15.14 -11.61
CA LYS A 44 0.64 -14.62 -10.84
C LYS A 44 0.11 -15.71 -9.93
N VAL A 45 -0.19 -15.36 -8.68
CA VAL A 45 -0.79 -16.31 -7.76
C VAL A 45 -2.20 -16.63 -8.28
N ALA A 46 -2.44 -17.91 -8.61
CA ALA A 46 -3.73 -18.35 -9.09
C ALA A 46 -4.79 -18.08 -8.03
N ALA A 47 -5.84 -17.36 -8.42
CA ALA A 47 -6.95 -17.08 -7.51
C ALA A 47 -7.74 -18.36 -7.24
N PRO A 48 -8.22 -18.57 -6.01
CA PRO A 48 -9.06 -19.72 -5.66
C PRO A 48 -10.53 -19.54 -6.11
N TYR A 49 -10.82 -18.67 -7.08
CA TYR A 49 -12.17 -18.36 -7.53
C TYR A 49 -12.48 -19.09 -8.85
N ALA A 50 -13.69 -19.63 -8.97
CA ALA A 50 -14.15 -20.33 -10.16
C ALA A 50 -14.56 -19.37 -11.29
N SER A 51 -14.83 -18.10 -10.98
CA SER A 51 -15.28 -17.10 -11.95
C SER A 51 -14.81 -15.69 -11.61
N CYS A 52 -14.80 -14.81 -12.62
CA CYS A 52 -14.58 -13.36 -12.42
C CYS A 52 -15.56 -12.78 -11.39
N HIS A 53 -16.84 -13.11 -11.48
CA HIS A 53 -17.86 -12.54 -10.58
C HIS A 53 -17.63 -12.92 -9.12
N GLU A 54 -17.19 -14.16 -8.87
CA GLU A 54 -16.78 -14.61 -7.54
C GLU A 54 -15.54 -13.87 -7.04
N GLY A 55 -14.56 -13.62 -7.92
CA GLY A 55 -13.40 -12.80 -7.58
C GLY A 55 -13.78 -11.36 -7.22
N LEU A 56 -14.66 -10.72 -7.98
CA LEU A 56 -15.14 -9.37 -7.71
C LEU A 56 -15.91 -9.30 -6.37
N SER A 57 -16.78 -10.27 -6.08
CA SER A 57 -17.54 -10.29 -4.83
C SER A 57 -16.62 -10.53 -3.61
N ALA A 58 -15.58 -11.35 -3.76
CA ALA A 58 -14.57 -11.55 -2.74
C ALA A 58 -13.77 -10.27 -2.46
N LEU A 59 -13.40 -9.51 -3.50
CA LEU A 59 -12.69 -8.22 -3.34
C LEU A 59 -13.55 -7.18 -2.61
N VAL A 60 -14.84 -7.08 -2.94
CA VAL A 60 -15.78 -6.18 -2.24
C VAL A 60 -15.92 -6.59 -0.77
N SER A 61 -16.15 -7.88 -0.51
CA SER A 61 -16.25 -8.41 0.85
C SER A 61 -14.98 -8.14 1.67
N ALA A 62 -13.81 -8.20 1.04
CA ALA A 62 -12.54 -7.87 1.69
C ALA A 62 -12.44 -6.39 2.06
N ILE A 63 -12.88 -5.46 1.19
CA ILE A 63 -12.94 -4.03 1.51
C ILE A 63 -13.85 -3.79 2.72
N GLU A 64 -15.04 -4.39 2.73
CA GLU A 64 -15.99 -4.23 3.84
C GLU A 64 -15.41 -4.71 5.17
N ARG A 65 -14.81 -5.91 5.18
CA ARG A 65 -14.13 -6.42 6.38
C ARG A 65 -12.96 -5.53 6.80
N ALA A 66 -12.17 -5.03 5.84
CA ALA A 66 -11.05 -4.13 6.14
C ALA A 66 -11.53 -2.82 6.76
N ARG A 67 -12.61 -2.24 6.25
CA ARG A 67 -13.27 -1.06 6.81
C ARG A 67 -13.74 -1.31 8.25
N HIS A 68 -14.30 -2.49 8.55
CA HIS A 68 -14.71 -2.83 9.92
C HIS A 68 -13.54 -3.06 10.87
N ALA A 69 -12.38 -3.52 10.36
CA ALA A 69 -11.19 -3.77 11.17
C ALA A 69 -10.36 -2.50 11.47
N ALA A 70 -10.53 -1.44 10.67
CA ALA A 70 -9.74 -0.21 10.73
C ALA A 70 -9.96 0.71 11.96
N PRO A 71 -11.15 0.84 12.56
CA PRO A 71 -11.37 1.79 13.65
C PRO A 71 -10.52 1.49 14.90
N GLY A 72 -9.87 2.49 15.48
CA GLY A 72 -9.16 2.39 16.76
C GLY A 72 -8.67 3.75 17.28
N THR A 73 -8.00 3.74 18.43
CA THR A 73 -7.59 4.98 19.15
C THR A 73 -6.07 5.16 19.23
N ASP A 74 -5.35 4.24 18.61
CA ASP A 74 -3.89 4.10 18.57
C ASP A 74 -3.21 4.98 17.52
N GLY A 75 -3.98 5.71 16.71
CA GLY A 75 -3.50 6.68 15.73
C GLY A 75 -3.69 6.21 14.29
N GLU A 76 -3.17 7.00 13.35
CA GLU A 76 -3.34 6.76 11.91
C GLU A 76 -2.62 5.51 11.43
N ASP A 77 -1.32 5.36 11.72
CA ASP A 77 -0.51 4.24 11.21
C ASP A 77 -1.06 2.87 11.60
N PRO A 78 -1.42 2.61 12.88
CA PRO A 78 -2.01 1.33 13.27
C PRO A 78 -3.38 1.06 12.63
N ALA A 79 -4.20 2.10 12.41
CA ALA A 79 -5.50 1.96 11.75
C ALA A 79 -5.35 1.55 10.27
N ILE A 80 -4.40 2.15 9.56
CA ILE A 80 -4.06 1.77 8.18
C ILE A 80 -3.51 0.34 8.14
N GLU A 81 -2.64 -0.03 9.07
CA GLU A 81 -2.05 -1.36 9.08
C GLU A 81 -3.10 -2.44 9.31
N ARG A 82 -4.08 -2.20 10.19
CA ARG A 82 -5.23 -3.10 10.39
C ARG A 82 -6.10 -3.20 9.14
N PHE A 83 -6.38 -2.07 8.48
CA PHE A 83 -7.09 -2.06 7.20
C PHE A 83 -6.35 -2.92 6.16
N ARG A 84 -5.05 -2.66 5.94
CA ARG A 84 -4.23 -3.39 4.94
C ARG A 84 -4.10 -4.87 5.26
N THR A 85 -3.94 -5.22 6.53
CA THR A 85 -3.85 -6.62 6.97
C THR A 85 -5.14 -7.38 6.69
N ALA A 86 -6.30 -6.77 6.99
CA ALA A 86 -7.61 -7.38 6.74
C ALA A 86 -7.96 -7.49 5.25
N LEU A 87 -7.38 -6.62 4.43
CA LEU A 87 -7.55 -6.56 2.98
C LEU A 87 -6.70 -7.60 2.23
N LYS A 88 -5.49 -7.89 2.74
CA LYS A 88 -4.43 -8.65 2.06
C LYS A 88 -4.83 -10.03 1.50
N PRO A 89 -5.63 -10.87 2.18
CA PRO A 89 -5.86 -12.25 1.74
C PRO A 89 -6.45 -12.33 0.32
N GLU A 90 -7.50 -11.57 0.03
CA GLU A 90 -8.13 -11.54 -1.30
C GLU A 90 -7.38 -10.63 -2.27
N TRP A 91 -6.84 -9.52 -1.77
CA TRP A 91 -6.16 -8.54 -2.63
C TRP A 91 -4.83 -9.01 -3.19
N THR A 92 -4.25 -10.09 -2.63
CA THR A 92 -3.09 -10.76 -3.23
C THR A 92 -3.44 -11.39 -4.59
N TYR A 93 -4.71 -11.69 -4.85
CA TYR A 93 -5.20 -12.30 -6.09
C TYR A 93 -5.81 -11.29 -7.07
N PHE A 94 -5.66 -9.98 -6.84
CA PHE A 94 -6.27 -8.95 -7.69
C PHE A 94 -5.91 -9.12 -9.17
N ASP A 95 -4.64 -9.36 -9.48
CA ASP A 95 -4.19 -9.51 -10.87
C ASP A 95 -4.73 -10.78 -11.56
N SER A 96 -4.99 -11.85 -10.81
CA SER A 96 -5.58 -13.07 -11.35
C SER A 96 -7.10 -12.95 -11.50
N VAL A 97 -7.77 -12.19 -10.62
CA VAL A 97 -9.17 -11.78 -10.83
C VAL A 97 -9.27 -10.87 -12.07
N ALA A 98 -8.36 -9.92 -12.23
CA ALA A 98 -8.29 -9.06 -13.42
C ALA A 98 -8.18 -9.88 -14.71
N ASP A 99 -7.32 -10.91 -14.71
CA ASP A 99 -7.17 -11.82 -15.84
C ASP A 99 -8.44 -12.60 -16.14
N ALA A 100 -9.14 -13.08 -15.11
CA ALA A 100 -10.41 -13.79 -15.26
C ALA A 100 -11.54 -12.88 -15.79
N CYS A 101 -11.47 -11.58 -15.53
CA CYS A 101 -12.47 -10.60 -15.97
C CYS A 101 -12.20 -10.01 -17.36
N ARG A 102 -11.06 -10.30 -17.98
CA ARG A 102 -10.72 -9.73 -19.29
C ARG A 102 -11.70 -10.15 -20.37
N GLY A 103 -12.02 -9.22 -21.26
CA GLY A 103 -12.90 -9.45 -22.42
C GLY A 103 -14.37 -9.11 -22.16
N SER A 104 -14.70 -8.65 -20.94
CA SER A 104 -16.01 -8.10 -20.59
C SER A 104 -15.84 -6.66 -20.11
N VAL A 105 -16.25 -5.70 -20.93
CA VAL A 105 -16.17 -4.25 -20.60
C VAL A 105 -16.89 -3.95 -19.28
N LYS A 106 -17.99 -4.68 -19.00
CA LYS A 106 -18.75 -4.52 -17.76
C LYS A 106 -17.95 -4.99 -16.54
N ASP A 107 -17.31 -6.14 -16.63
CA ASP A 107 -16.58 -6.72 -15.49
C ASP A 107 -15.25 -6.01 -15.25
N GLU A 108 -14.57 -5.58 -16.32
CA GLU A 108 -13.40 -4.69 -16.22
C GLU A 108 -13.77 -3.35 -15.58
N GLY A 109 -14.91 -2.76 -15.94
CA GLY A 109 -15.42 -1.54 -15.31
C GLY A 109 -15.80 -1.73 -13.84
N ALA A 110 -16.34 -2.90 -13.48
CA ALA A 110 -16.63 -3.24 -12.10
C ALA A 110 -15.33 -3.37 -11.27
N LEU A 111 -14.30 -4.00 -11.84
CA LEU A 111 -12.99 -4.11 -11.19
C LEU A 111 -12.34 -2.73 -10.93
N ASP A 112 -12.35 -1.83 -11.92
CA ASP A 112 -11.85 -0.45 -11.77
C ASP A 112 -12.62 0.30 -10.66
N ALA A 113 -13.95 0.16 -10.61
CA ALA A 113 -14.76 0.77 -9.56
C ALA A 113 -14.41 0.24 -8.16
N ILE A 114 -14.16 -1.07 -8.02
CA ILE A 114 -13.75 -1.71 -6.77
C ILE A 114 -12.36 -1.22 -6.35
N GLU A 115 -11.42 -1.09 -7.28
CA GLU A 115 -10.09 -0.54 -7.00
C GLU A 115 -10.18 0.90 -6.50
N ARG A 116 -10.97 1.75 -7.16
CA ARG A 116 -11.22 3.12 -6.71
C ARG A 116 -11.86 3.17 -5.32
N LEU A 117 -12.79 2.27 -5.03
CA LEU A 117 -13.42 2.17 -3.71
C LEU A 117 -12.38 1.84 -2.63
N ARG A 118 -11.51 0.84 -2.87
CA ARG A 118 -10.42 0.49 -1.95
C ARG A 118 -9.54 1.71 -1.64
N TYR A 119 -9.14 2.45 -2.66
CA TYR A 119 -8.35 3.68 -2.49
C TYR A 119 -9.10 4.73 -1.67
N ALA A 120 -10.39 4.95 -1.95
CA ALA A 120 -11.20 5.92 -1.21
C ALA A 120 -11.36 5.52 0.27
N GLU A 121 -11.57 4.24 0.56
CA GLU A 121 -11.69 3.71 1.93
C GLU A 121 -10.38 3.85 2.70
N GLU A 122 -9.23 3.54 2.10
CA GLU A 122 -7.93 3.75 2.77
C GLU A 122 -7.72 5.24 3.14
N HIS A 123 -8.11 6.17 2.26
CA HIS A 123 -8.06 7.61 2.56
C HIS A 123 -9.09 8.02 3.63
N ALA A 124 -10.26 7.38 3.67
CA ALA A 124 -11.24 7.60 4.72
C ALA A 124 -10.69 7.16 6.08
N VAL A 125 -10.06 5.98 6.16
CA VAL A 125 -9.42 5.47 7.37
C VAL A 125 -8.37 6.44 7.91
N ARG A 126 -7.53 7.01 7.04
CA ARG A 126 -6.54 8.02 7.44
C ARG A 126 -7.20 9.23 8.10
N ARG A 127 -8.22 9.80 7.46
CA ARG A 127 -8.96 10.95 8.00
C ARG A 127 -9.68 10.62 9.29
N GLU A 128 -10.30 9.45 9.39
CA GLU A 128 -11.01 9.02 10.59
C GLU A 128 -10.08 8.82 11.78
N ALA A 129 -8.94 8.17 11.57
CA ALA A 129 -7.97 7.91 12.63
C ALA A 129 -7.19 9.16 13.05
N GLY A 130 -6.84 10.03 12.09
CA GLY A 130 -6.12 11.28 12.34
C GLY A 130 -6.96 12.36 13.03
N ASP A 131 -8.14 12.66 12.48
CA ASP A 131 -8.92 13.84 12.88
C ASP A 131 -10.09 13.49 13.79
N LEU A 132 -10.85 12.45 13.43
CA LEU A 132 -12.14 12.16 14.06
C LEU A 132 -12.01 11.36 15.36
N ALA A 133 -11.12 10.38 15.44
CA ALA A 133 -10.95 9.56 16.64
C ALA A 133 -10.47 10.37 17.87
N PRO A 134 -9.50 11.30 17.76
CA PRO A 134 -9.14 12.18 18.86
C PRO A 134 -10.29 13.13 19.27
N LEU A 135 -11.03 13.65 18.28
CA LEU A 135 -12.16 14.55 18.55
C LEU A 135 -13.28 13.83 19.30
N ARG A 136 -13.64 12.61 18.89
CA ARG A 136 -14.65 11.77 19.59
C ARG A 136 -14.25 11.50 21.03
N ARG A 137 -12.96 11.22 21.30
CA ARG A 137 -12.46 11.06 22.69
C ARG A 137 -12.62 12.32 23.52
N LYS A 138 -12.28 13.49 22.96
CA LYS A 138 -12.46 14.79 23.66
C LYS A 138 -13.93 15.03 24.00
N VAL A 139 -14.83 14.78 23.05
CA VAL A 139 -16.28 14.94 23.28
C VAL A 139 -16.78 13.95 24.34
N GLN A 140 -16.38 12.68 24.28
CA GLN A 140 -16.77 11.68 25.27
C GLN A 140 -16.30 12.07 26.67
N ALA A 141 -15.07 12.55 26.82
CA ALA A 141 -14.54 13.02 28.09
C ALA A 141 -15.35 14.21 28.66
N ILE A 142 -15.79 15.14 27.80
CA ILE A 142 -16.65 16.27 28.21
C ILE A 142 -18.02 15.76 28.68
N VAL A 143 -18.63 14.84 27.94
CA VAL A 143 -19.94 14.24 28.29
C VAL A 143 -19.85 13.53 29.64
N ASP A 144 -18.84 12.68 29.82
CA ASP A 144 -18.68 11.89 31.03
C ASP A 144 -18.37 12.76 32.26
N THR A 145 -17.61 13.85 32.08
CA THR A 145 -17.17 14.72 33.19
C THR A 145 -18.19 15.80 33.53
N GLU A 146 -18.67 16.57 32.54
CA GLU A 146 -19.44 17.80 32.81
C GLU A 146 -20.95 17.57 32.82
N LEU A 147 -21.46 16.76 31.89
CA LEU A 147 -22.90 16.55 31.76
C LEU A 147 -23.40 15.56 32.81
N THR A 148 -22.62 14.52 33.11
CA THR A 148 -22.97 13.53 34.13
C THR A 148 -22.89 14.12 35.56
N GLN A 149 -21.92 15.01 35.84
CA GLN A 149 -21.84 15.71 37.14
C GLN A 149 -22.99 16.69 37.37
N ARG A 150 -23.47 17.39 36.33
CA ARG A 150 -24.65 18.27 36.43
C ARG A 150 -25.96 17.53 36.67
N ALA A 151 -26.04 16.27 36.26
CA ALA A 151 -27.22 15.43 36.47
C ALA A 151 -27.24 14.74 37.86
N ALA A 152 -26.14 14.78 38.61
CA ALA A 152 -26.11 14.26 39.97
C ALA A 152 -26.85 15.21 40.93
N PRO A 153 -27.93 14.78 41.59
CA PRO A 153 -28.67 15.64 42.52
C PRO A 153 -27.77 16.05 43.68
N SER A 154 -27.68 17.35 43.94
CA SER A 154 -27.02 17.89 45.13
C SER A 154 -27.67 17.29 46.37
N ARG A 155 -27.01 16.33 47.03
CA ARG A 155 -27.32 16.00 48.43
C ARG A 155 -26.84 17.19 49.25
N VAL A 156 -27.75 18.13 49.49
CA VAL A 156 -27.60 19.15 50.52
C VAL A 156 -27.87 18.45 51.87
N PRO A 157 -27.01 18.63 52.89
CA PRO A 157 -27.14 17.99 54.20
C PRO A 157 -28.37 18.46 54.99
#